data_AF-A0A8T4J5J3-F1
#
_entry.id   AF-A0A8T4J5J3-F1
#
_cell.length_a   1.000
_cell.length_b   1.000
_cell.length_c   1.000
_cell.angle_alpha   90.00
_cell.angle_beta   90.00
_cell.angle_gamma   90.00
#
_symmetry.space_group_name_H-M   'P 1'
#
loop_
_entity.id
_entity.type
_entity.pdbx_description
1 polymer ?
#
loop_
_entity_poly.entity_id
_entity_poly.type
_entity_poly.pdbx_seq_one_letter_code
_entity_poly.pdbx_strand_id
1 'polypeptide(L)'
;MDLNRLGAHARDTLRRRNLFVRPGTSRGVVQVRVGDGSRDGFLIGWVQQEPHPYLRGLAWQSHARRAISEPGYWQGERVDAEYDDGNEAGGAETIERAIQDVVYIASYGDVLAASDLASGKRGTYVATMDPAHSEWLAELGRPTGMTDLGGGRVRLTSTAVAYFRGSPGHMPYVDVDDLFHLDPMDPPYQLTREP
;
A
#
# COMPACT_ATOMS: atom_id res chain seq x y z
N MET A 1 19.13 -12.04 1.74
CA MET A 1 19.43 -10.71 2.33
C MET A 1 18.74 -10.65 3.67
N ASP A 2 19.45 -10.24 4.72
CA ASP A 2 18.89 -10.12 6.05
C ASP A 2 18.17 -8.76 6.20
N LEU A 3 16.92 -8.78 6.67
CA LEU A 3 16.14 -7.58 7.02
C LEU A 3 16.91 -6.65 7.98
N ASN A 4 17.81 -7.21 8.80
CA ASN A 4 18.66 -6.46 9.73
C ASN A 4 19.68 -5.54 9.04
N ARG A 5 19.88 -5.68 7.72
CA ARG A 5 20.73 -4.77 6.95
C ARG A 5 20.03 -3.50 6.50
N LEU A 6 18.69 -3.48 6.52
CA LEU A 6 17.94 -2.27 6.18
C LEU A 6 18.01 -1.26 7.33
N GLY A 7 18.17 0.02 6.96
CA GLY A 7 18.08 1.14 7.90
C GLY A 7 16.79 1.11 8.73
N ALA A 8 16.82 1.70 9.93
CA ALA A 8 15.68 1.69 10.85
C ALA A 8 14.41 2.30 10.23
N HIS A 9 14.55 3.37 9.44
CA HIS A 9 13.44 4.01 8.77
C HIS A 9 12.75 3.10 7.73
N ALA A 10 13.52 2.42 6.87
CA ALA A 10 12.97 1.48 5.89
C ALA A 10 12.23 0.31 6.57
N ARG A 11 12.77 -0.19 7.69
CA ARG A 11 12.11 -1.23 8.49
C ARG A 11 10.80 -0.74 9.09
N ASP A 12 10.75 0.49 9.59
CA ASP A 12 9.51 1.06 10.14
C ASP A 12 8.46 1.28 9.04
N THR A 13 8.84 1.79 7.87
CA THR A 13 7.93 1.91 6.73
C THR A 13 7.34 0.56 6.34
N LEU A 14 8.18 -0.47 6.18
CA LEU A 14 7.71 -1.82 5.86
C LEU A 14 6.75 -2.35 6.94
N ARG A 15 7.12 -2.22 8.22
CA ARG A 15 6.27 -2.63 9.35
C ARG A 15 4.91 -1.93 9.31
N ARG A 16 4.88 -0.60 9.20
CA ARG A 16 3.65 0.20 9.19
C ARG A 16 2.71 -0.19 8.05
N ARG A 17 3.26 -0.65 6.94
CA ARG A 17 2.51 -1.03 5.73
C ARG A 17 2.21 -2.54 5.66
N ASN A 18 2.51 -3.29 6.72
CA ASN A 18 2.43 -4.76 6.77
C ASN A 18 3.21 -5.46 5.63
N LEU A 19 4.38 -4.92 5.32
CA LEU A 19 5.26 -5.38 4.25
C LEU A 19 6.48 -6.09 4.81
N PHE A 20 7.02 -7.01 4.02
CA PHE A 20 8.28 -7.68 4.29
C PHE A 20 9.03 -7.96 3.00
N VAL A 21 10.33 -8.21 3.11
CA VAL A 21 11.17 -8.55 1.95
C VAL A 21 11.63 -9.99 1.99
N ARG A 22 11.81 -10.58 0.81
CA ARG A 22 12.41 -11.91 0.63
C ARG A 22 13.46 -11.89 -0.48
N PRO A 23 14.50 -12.74 -0.41
CA PRO A 23 15.37 -12.96 -1.56
C PRO A 23 14.56 -13.46 -2.75
N GLY A 24 14.82 -12.92 -3.95
CA GLY A 24 14.29 -13.46 -5.20
C GLY A 24 14.98 -14.76 -5.61
N THR A 25 14.49 -15.37 -6.68
CA THR A 25 15.07 -16.59 -7.28
C THR A 25 16.44 -16.34 -7.92
N SER A 26 16.66 -15.11 -8.41
CA SER A 26 17.91 -14.67 -9.01
C SER A 26 18.78 -13.90 -8.01
N ARG A 27 20.10 -14.03 -8.14
CA ARG A 27 21.05 -13.25 -7.33
C ARG A 27 20.87 -11.76 -7.61
N GLY A 28 20.83 -10.96 -6.55
CA GLY A 28 20.66 -9.51 -6.68
C GLY A 28 19.21 -9.05 -6.81
N VAL A 29 18.24 -9.96 -6.68
CA VAL A 29 16.80 -9.63 -6.62
C VAL A 29 16.30 -9.71 -5.19
N VAL A 30 15.53 -8.72 -4.79
CA VAL A 30 14.82 -8.68 -3.50
C VAL A 30 13.36 -8.36 -3.76
N GLN A 31 12.48 -9.27 -3.37
CA GLN A 31 11.03 -9.14 -3.50
C GLN A 31 10.45 -8.38 -2.31
N VAL A 32 9.52 -7.47 -2.58
CA VAL A 32 8.71 -6.77 -1.58
C VAL A 32 7.31 -7.37 -1.61
N ARG A 33 6.82 -7.77 -0.43
CA ARG A 33 5.57 -8.53 -0.30
C ARG A 33 4.70 -7.95 0.80
N VAL A 34 3.39 -8.05 0.62
CA VAL A 34 2.40 -7.70 1.64
C VAL A 34 1.93 -8.95 2.38
N GLY A 35 1.77 -8.84 3.69
CA GLY A 35 1.08 -9.84 4.49
C GLY A 35 -0.42 -9.84 4.21
N ASP A 36 -0.87 -10.70 3.31
CA ASP A 36 -2.28 -10.84 2.90
C ASP A 36 -3.03 -11.95 3.66
N GLY A 37 -2.40 -12.53 4.69
CA GLY A 37 -2.91 -13.68 5.45
C GLY A 37 -2.43 -15.04 4.91
N SER A 38 -1.83 -15.08 3.71
CA SER A 38 -1.16 -16.28 3.21
C SER A 38 0.22 -16.46 3.85
N ARG A 39 0.73 -17.70 3.84
CA ARG A 39 2.08 -18.02 4.36
C ARG A 39 3.19 -17.25 3.63
N ASP A 40 2.97 -16.98 2.35
CA ASP A 40 4.00 -16.44 1.48
C ASP A 40 3.86 -14.93 1.26
N GLY A 41 2.70 -14.37 1.55
CA GLY A 41 2.35 -13.00 1.19
C GLY A 41 2.17 -12.83 -0.32
N PHE A 42 1.59 -11.71 -0.69
CA PHE A 42 1.41 -11.34 -2.10
C PHE A 42 2.58 -10.48 -2.58
N LEU A 43 3.09 -10.75 -3.78
CA LEU A 43 4.17 -9.98 -4.39
C LEU A 43 3.64 -8.64 -4.91
N ILE A 44 4.14 -7.53 -4.34
CA ILE A 44 3.73 -6.18 -4.76
C ILE A 44 4.81 -5.46 -5.57
N GLY A 45 6.00 -6.04 -5.65
CA GLY A 45 7.12 -5.49 -6.40
C GLY A 45 8.44 -6.19 -6.05
N TRP A 46 9.50 -5.82 -6.74
CA TRP A 46 10.85 -6.27 -6.45
C TRP A 46 11.86 -5.20 -6.83
N VAL A 47 13.05 -5.30 -6.25
CA VAL A 47 14.20 -4.49 -6.63
C VAL A 47 15.30 -5.39 -7.15
N GLN A 48 15.98 -4.94 -8.19
CA GLN A 48 17.03 -5.70 -8.85
C GLN A 48 18.22 -4.81 -9.15
N GLN A 49 19.42 -5.31 -8.89
CA GLN A 49 20.64 -4.60 -9.22
C GLN A 49 21.03 -4.84 -10.68
N GLU A 50 21.00 -3.79 -11.50
CA GLU A 50 21.22 -3.86 -12.96
C GLU A 50 22.08 -2.69 -13.47
N PRO A 51 22.73 -2.82 -14.65
CA PRO A 51 23.36 -1.68 -15.31
C PRO A 51 22.36 -0.56 -15.57
N HIS A 52 22.71 0.68 -15.21
CA HIS A 52 21.86 1.84 -15.47
C HIS A 52 22.39 2.64 -16.67
N PRO A 53 21.54 3.07 -17.62
CA PRO A 53 21.99 3.74 -18.86
C PRO A 53 22.84 5.00 -18.65
N TYR A 54 22.63 5.69 -17.51
CA TYR A 54 23.27 6.98 -17.21
C TYR A 54 24.27 6.94 -16.05
N LEU A 55 24.36 5.83 -15.30
CA LEU A 55 25.28 5.73 -14.15
C LEU A 55 26.40 4.76 -14.49
N ARG A 56 27.64 5.07 -14.05
CA ARG A 56 28.75 4.14 -14.19
C ARG A 56 28.62 3.02 -13.15
N GLY A 57 28.13 1.87 -13.57
CA GLY A 57 28.06 0.66 -12.74
C GLY A 57 26.65 0.11 -12.61
N LEU A 58 26.46 -0.70 -11.56
CA LEU A 58 25.16 -1.26 -11.23
C LEU A 58 24.39 -0.32 -10.31
N ALA A 59 23.10 -0.13 -10.57
CA ALA A 59 22.18 0.58 -9.70
C ALA A 59 20.97 -0.30 -9.37
N TRP A 60 20.25 0.06 -8.32
CA TRP A 60 19.00 -0.63 -8.00
C TRP A 60 17.87 -0.09 -8.89
N GLN A 61 17.19 -1.01 -9.56
CA GLN A 61 15.96 -0.80 -10.32
C GLN A 61 14.78 -1.25 -9.46
N SER A 62 13.70 -0.48 -9.49
CA SER A 62 12.50 -0.74 -8.70
C SER A 62 11.35 -1.10 -9.63
N HIS A 63 10.75 -2.24 -9.38
CA HIS A 63 9.59 -2.74 -10.10
C HIS A 63 8.44 -2.83 -9.10
N ALA A 64 7.33 -2.18 -9.40
CA ALA A 64 6.18 -2.12 -8.52
C ALA A 64 4.93 -2.52 -9.29
N ARG A 65 4.06 -3.30 -8.65
CA ARG A 65 2.73 -3.59 -9.15
C ARG A 65 1.91 -2.30 -9.08
N ARG A 66 1.66 -1.67 -10.21
CA ARG A 66 0.91 -0.41 -10.30
C ARG A 66 -0.39 -0.60 -11.05
N ALA A 67 -1.50 -0.14 -10.47
CA ALA A 67 -2.75 -0.08 -11.21
C ALA A 67 -2.65 1.01 -12.29
N ILE A 68 -2.92 0.67 -13.56
CA ILE A 68 -2.84 1.63 -14.67
C ILE A 68 -3.93 2.69 -14.58
N SER A 69 -5.10 2.30 -14.09
CA SER A 69 -6.23 3.19 -13.81
C SER A 69 -6.62 3.06 -12.34
N GLU A 70 -7.52 2.15 -12.04
CA GLU A 70 -8.01 1.88 -10.69
C GLU A 70 -7.61 0.48 -10.23
N PRO A 71 -7.16 0.32 -8.98
CA PRO A 71 -6.92 -1.00 -8.40
C PRO A 71 -8.17 -1.86 -8.47
N GLY A 72 -8.00 -3.14 -8.77
CA GLY A 72 -9.05 -4.08 -9.18
C GLY A 72 -10.03 -4.52 -8.10
N TYR A 73 -10.63 -3.58 -7.37
CA TYR A 73 -11.63 -3.86 -6.36
C TYR A 73 -12.79 -2.88 -6.41
N TRP A 74 -13.99 -3.39 -6.71
CA TRP A 74 -15.18 -2.59 -6.97
C TRP A 74 -16.44 -3.24 -6.43
N GLN A 75 -17.33 -2.46 -5.79
CA GLN A 75 -18.66 -2.90 -5.33
C GLN A 75 -18.69 -4.20 -4.50
N GLY A 76 -17.62 -4.51 -3.77
CA GLY A 76 -17.53 -5.74 -3.00
C GLY A 76 -17.01 -6.95 -3.80
N GLU A 77 -16.44 -6.73 -4.98
CA GLU A 77 -15.89 -7.78 -5.84
C GLU A 77 -14.52 -7.38 -6.38
N ARG A 78 -13.70 -8.39 -6.68
CA ARG A 78 -12.44 -8.19 -7.41
C ARG A 78 -12.77 -8.00 -8.88
N VAL A 79 -12.32 -6.90 -9.47
CA VAL A 79 -12.39 -6.66 -10.91
C VAL A 79 -11.02 -6.91 -11.54
N ASP A 80 -11.03 -7.36 -12.78
CA ASP A 80 -9.81 -7.57 -13.56
C ASP A 80 -9.27 -6.20 -13.99
N ALA A 81 -8.48 -5.58 -13.11
CA ALA A 81 -7.80 -4.34 -13.41
C ALA A 81 -6.46 -4.62 -14.09
N GLU A 82 -6.09 -3.73 -15.01
CA GLU A 82 -4.79 -3.78 -15.67
C GLU A 82 -3.72 -3.26 -14.71
N TYR A 83 -2.69 -4.07 -14.52
CA TYR A 83 -1.52 -3.72 -13.74
C TYR A 83 -0.31 -3.68 -14.66
N ASP A 84 0.48 -2.61 -14.50
CA ASP A 84 1.82 -2.56 -15.05
C ASP A 84 2.80 -3.03 -13.98
N ASP A 85 3.71 -3.91 -14.36
CA ASP A 85 4.85 -4.35 -13.55
C ASP A 85 6.11 -3.50 -13.84
N GLY A 86 5.90 -2.32 -14.43
CA GLY A 86 6.89 -1.42 -15.01
C GLY A 86 8.00 -0.94 -14.08
N ASN A 87 9.15 -0.66 -14.70
CA ASN A 87 10.32 -0.04 -14.07
C ASN A 87 10.13 1.49 -14.06
N GLU A 88 9.52 2.02 -13.02
CA GLU A 88 9.17 3.45 -12.94
C GLU A 88 10.21 4.30 -12.20
N ALA A 89 11.02 3.65 -11.36
CA ALA A 89 12.03 4.31 -10.54
C ALA A 89 13.33 3.49 -10.57
N GLY A 90 14.20 3.85 -11.50
CA GLY A 90 15.50 3.25 -11.70
C GLY A 90 16.65 4.15 -11.22
N GLY A 91 17.78 3.54 -10.90
CA GLY A 91 19.00 4.29 -10.60
C GLY A 91 19.21 4.62 -9.12
N ALA A 92 18.48 3.95 -8.21
CA ALA A 92 18.69 4.15 -6.79
C ALA A 92 20.09 3.66 -6.37
N GLU A 93 20.81 4.51 -5.63
CA GLU A 93 22.15 4.20 -5.12
C GLU A 93 22.12 3.13 -4.01
N THR A 94 21.00 3.04 -3.29
CA THR A 94 20.80 2.12 -2.17
C THR A 94 19.56 1.25 -2.38
N ILE A 95 19.61 0.05 -1.81
CA ILE A 95 18.45 -0.84 -1.84
C ILE A 95 17.28 -0.28 -1.03
N GLU A 96 17.57 0.43 0.06
CA GLU A 96 16.56 1.08 0.89
C GLU A 96 15.75 2.07 0.08
N ARG A 97 16.42 2.88 -0.75
CA ARG A 97 15.75 3.83 -1.62
C ARG A 97 14.89 3.12 -2.66
N ALA A 98 15.42 2.08 -3.30
CA ALA A 98 14.66 1.29 -4.27
C ALA A 98 13.41 0.64 -3.64
N ILE A 99 13.53 0.11 -2.42
CA ILE A 99 12.37 -0.45 -1.68
C ILE A 99 11.36 0.66 -1.37
N GLN A 100 11.81 1.84 -0.96
CA GLN A 100 10.91 2.98 -0.75
C GLN A 100 10.18 3.37 -2.02
N ASP A 101 10.85 3.36 -3.17
CA ASP A 101 10.21 3.63 -4.47
C ASP A 101 9.12 2.58 -4.77
N VAL A 102 9.36 1.29 -4.49
CA VAL A 102 8.31 0.26 -4.59
C VAL A 102 7.11 0.58 -3.68
N VAL A 103 7.34 0.91 -2.41
CA VAL A 103 6.24 1.23 -1.46
C VAL A 103 5.51 2.52 -1.87
N TYR A 104 6.23 3.48 -2.44
CA TYR A 104 5.67 4.75 -2.89
C TYR A 104 4.70 4.54 -4.06
N ILE A 105 4.96 3.56 -4.94
CA ILE A 105 4.24 3.37 -6.21
C ILE A 105 3.21 2.24 -6.14
N ALA A 106 3.49 1.17 -5.40
CA ALA A 106 2.72 -0.06 -5.47
C ALA A 106 1.25 0.12 -5.05
N SER A 107 0.36 -0.43 -5.87
CA SER A 107 -1.08 -0.53 -5.61
C SER A 107 -1.46 -1.99 -5.37
N TYR A 108 -1.91 -2.30 -4.16
CA TYR A 108 -2.25 -3.66 -3.73
C TYR A 108 -3.47 -3.73 -2.79
N GLY A 109 -4.25 -2.65 -2.72
CA GLY A 109 -5.47 -2.58 -1.90
C GLY A 109 -6.52 -3.62 -2.30
N ASP A 110 -6.58 -3.95 -3.59
CA ASP A 110 -7.49 -4.97 -4.13
C ASP A 110 -7.22 -6.37 -3.58
N VAL A 111 -5.94 -6.72 -3.40
CA VAL A 111 -5.51 -7.99 -2.83
C VAL A 111 -5.96 -8.10 -1.38
N LEU A 112 -5.75 -7.04 -0.61
CA LEU A 112 -6.12 -7.01 0.81
C LEU A 112 -7.64 -7.00 0.99
N ALA A 113 -8.36 -6.23 0.18
CA ALA A 113 -9.82 -6.18 0.22
C ALA A 113 -10.44 -7.54 -0.14
N ALA A 114 -9.93 -8.21 -1.17
CA ALA A 114 -10.36 -9.56 -1.54
C ALA A 114 -10.05 -10.59 -0.44
N SER A 115 -8.89 -10.50 0.21
CA SER A 115 -8.54 -11.40 1.33
C SER A 115 -9.45 -11.20 2.55
N ASP A 116 -9.72 -9.95 2.92
CA ASP A 116 -10.64 -9.62 4.02
C ASP A 116 -12.07 -10.16 3.73
N LEU A 117 -12.55 -10.05 2.49
CA LEU A 117 -13.83 -10.66 2.10
C LEU A 117 -13.82 -12.18 2.17
N ALA A 118 -12.81 -12.83 1.58
CA ALA A 118 -12.72 -14.29 1.52
C ALA A 118 -12.61 -14.92 2.91
N SER A 119 -11.95 -14.23 3.85
CA SER A 119 -11.85 -14.64 5.26
C SER A 119 -13.12 -14.34 6.07
N GLY A 120 -14.13 -13.69 5.48
CA GLY A 120 -15.38 -13.34 6.16
C GLY A 120 -15.20 -12.28 7.25
N LYS A 121 -14.10 -11.51 7.20
CA LYS A 121 -13.84 -10.46 8.17
C LYS A 121 -14.88 -9.36 7.98
N ARG A 122 -15.58 -9.04 9.07
CA ARG A 122 -16.64 -8.04 9.10
C ARG A 122 -16.34 -7.00 10.18
N GLY A 123 -16.81 -5.79 9.92
CA GLY A 123 -16.67 -4.67 10.83
C GLY A 123 -16.67 -3.36 10.08
N THR A 124 -16.92 -2.31 10.83
CA THR A 124 -16.83 -0.92 10.40
C THR A 124 -15.91 -0.17 11.33
N TYR A 125 -15.36 0.92 10.81
CA TYR A 125 -14.46 1.83 11.46
C TYR A 125 -15.05 3.22 11.35
N VAL A 126 -14.88 4.04 12.36
CA VAL A 126 -15.25 5.45 12.34
C VAL A 126 -14.02 6.29 12.60
N ALA A 127 -13.90 7.39 11.86
CA ALA A 127 -12.95 8.47 12.15
C ALA A 127 -13.70 9.79 12.34
N THR A 128 -13.13 10.63 13.20
CA THR A 128 -13.45 12.04 13.26
C THR A 128 -12.27 12.79 12.65
N MET A 129 -12.55 13.60 11.64
CA MET A 129 -11.61 14.36 10.84
C MET A 129 -12.12 15.79 10.61
N ASP A 130 -11.31 16.59 9.92
CA ASP A 130 -11.78 17.90 9.46
C ASP A 130 -13.01 17.74 8.54
N PRO A 131 -14.05 18.58 8.66
CA PRO A 131 -15.24 18.50 7.80
C PRO A 131 -14.92 18.49 6.30
N ALA A 132 -13.96 19.31 5.84
CA ALA A 132 -13.57 19.34 4.43
C ALA A 132 -12.94 18.01 3.99
N HIS A 133 -12.19 17.35 4.87
CA HIS A 133 -11.64 16.03 4.59
C HIS A 133 -12.72 14.94 4.56
N SER A 134 -13.71 14.99 5.46
CA SER A 134 -14.82 14.02 5.43
C SER A 134 -15.69 14.18 4.18
N GLU A 135 -15.95 15.42 3.77
CA GLU A 135 -16.74 15.72 2.57
C GLU A 135 -15.99 15.27 1.32
N TRP A 136 -14.70 15.62 1.20
CA TRP A 136 -13.84 15.15 0.11
C TRP A 136 -13.77 13.62 0.02
N LEU A 137 -13.63 12.93 1.15
CA LEU A 137 -13.59 11.46 1.17
C LEU A 137 -14.91 10.85 0.69
N ALA A 138 -16.04 11.49 1.03
CA ALA A 138 -17.36 11.07 0.58
C ALA A 138 -17.54 11.22 -0.94
N GLU A 139 -16.93 12.24 -1.53
CA GLU A 139 -16.98 12.54 -2.96
C GLU A 139 -16.15 11.59 -3.83
N LEU A 140 -15.13 10.92 -3.27
CA LEU A 140 -14.28 9.98 -4.03
C LEU A 140 -15.10 8.88 -4.71
N GLY A 141 -16.27 8.53 -4.16
CA GLY A 141 -17.15 7.46 -4.64
C GLY A 141 -16.54 6.06 -4.57
N ARG A 142 -15.24 5.93 -4.25
CA ARG A 142 -14.42 4.72 -4.26
C ARG A 142 -13.32 4.78 -3.19
N PRO A 143 -12.96 3.66 -2.53
CA PRO A 143 -13.59 2.35 -2.62
C PRO A 143 -15.03 2.37 -2.04
N THR A 144 -15.86 1.40 -2.44
CA THR A 144 -17.20 1.26 -1.84
C THR A 144 -17.12 0.94 -0.35
N GLY A 145 -18.13 1.37 0.41
CA GLY A 145 -18.17 1.15 1.86
C GLY A 145 -17.53 2.27 2.66
N MET A 146 -17.46 3.48 2.10
CA MET A 146 -17.27 4.73 2.81
C MET A 146 -18.63 5.44 2.95
N THR A 147 -18.89 6.05 4.10
CA THR A 147 -20.14 6.77 4.36
C THR A 147 -19.83 8.01 5.18
N ASP A 148 -20.22 9.17 4.66
CA ASP A 148 -20.24 10.40 5.44
C ASP A 148 -21.37 10.36 6.45
N LEU A 149 -21.04 10.61 7.71
CA LEU A 149 -22.00 10.69 8.82
C LEU A 149 -22.33 12.15 9.19
N GLY A 150 -21.70 13.12 8.51
CA GLY A 150 -21.81 14.54 8.78
C GLY A 150 -20.95 15.02 9.95
N GLY A 151 -20.61 16.30 9.94
CA GLY A 151 -19.88 16.97 11.03
C GLY A 151 -18.45 16.44 11.22
N GLY A 152 -17.73 16.17 10.14
CA GLY A 152 -16.35 15.67 10.20
C GLY A 152 -16.24 14.17 10.47
N ARG A 153 -17.34 13.40 10.42
CA ARG A 153 -17.33 11.98 10.78
C ARG A 153 -17.55 11.10 9.56
N VAL A 154 -16.68 10.11 9.39
CA VAL A 154 -16.79 9.12 8.31
C VAL A 154 -16.83 7.72 8.87
N ARG A 155 -17.57 6.84 8.22
CA ARG A 155 -17.58 5.40 8.46
C ARG A 155 -16.95 4.67 7.27
N LEU A 156 -16.04 3.75 7.56
CA LEU A 156 -15.41 2.87 6.59
C LEU A 156 -15.69 1.41 6.93
N THR A 157 -16.05 0.59 5.97
CA THR A 157 -16.08 -0.86 6.14
C THR A 157 -14.67 -1.42 6.26
N SER A 158 -14.52 -2.59 6.89
CA SER A 158 -13.24 -3.32 6.94
C SER A 158 -12.60 -3.50 5.56
N THR A 159 -13.41 -3.74 4.55
CA THR A 159 -12.99 -3.79 3.15
C THR A 159 -12.43 -2.46 2.64
N ALA A 160 -13.11 -1.34 2.89
CA ALA A 160 -12.59 -0.02 2.49
C ALA A 160 -11.26 0.29 3.19
N VAL A 161 -11.13 -0.08 4.47
CA VAL A 161 -9.87 0.04 5.22
C VAL A 161 -8.77 -0.84 4.60
N ALA A 162 -9.08 -2.10 4.25
CA ALA A 162 -8.14 -3.00 3.59
C ALA A 162 -7.66 -2.45 2.22
N TYR A 163 -8.56 -1.81 1.48
CA TYR A 163 -8.20 -1.12 0.24
C TYR A 163 -7.19 0.01 0.51
N PHE A 164 -7.47 0.92 1.45
CA PHE A 164 -6.54 2.01 1.78
C PHE A 164 -5.20 1.54 2.34
N ARG A 165 -5.15 0.39 3.01
CA ARG A 165 -3.87 -0.21 3.47
C ARG A 165 -2.93 -0.57 2.32
N GLY A 166 -3.48 -0.79 1.13
CA GLY A 166 -2.71 -1.07 -0.08
C GLY A 166 -2.66 0.07 -1.10
N SER A 167 -3.04 1.29 -0.72
CA SER A 167 -2.84 2.48 -1.55
C SER A 167 -1.36 2.83 -1.69
N PRO A 168 -0.91 3.42 -2.81
CA PRO A 168 0.46 3.94 -2.94
C PRO A 168 0.84 4.90 -1.80
N GLY A 169 2.12 4.94 -1.41
CA GLY A 169 2.60 5.79 -0.30
C GLY A 169 2.41 7.30 -0.49
N HIS A 170 2.18 7.76 -1.72
CA HIS A 170 1.88 9.16 -2.05
C HIS A 170 0.39 9.50 -2.07
N MET A 171 -0.46 8.50 -1.89
CA MET A 171 -1.91 8.62 -1.86
C MET A 171 -2.40 8.42 -0.43
N PRO A 172 -3.65 8.79 -0.12
CA PRO A 172 -4.25 8.45 1.16
C PRO A 172 -4.14 6.95 1.46
N TYR A 173 -3.67 6.61 2.66
CA TYR A 173 -3.47 5.22 3.07
C TYR A 173 -3.74 5.00 4.56
N VAL A 174 -4.01 3.75 4.93
CA VAL A 174 -4.15 3.33 6.33
C VAL A 174 -2.97 2.46 6.73
N ASP A 175 -2.39 2.67 7.90
CA ASP A 175 -1.33 1.80 8.42
C ASP A 175 -1.85 0.66 9.31
N VAL A 176 -0.93 -0.18 9.80
CA VAL A 176 -1.26 -1.31 10.69
C VAL A 176 -1.81 -0.90 12.05
N ASP A 177 -1.57 0.34 12.47
CA ASP A 177 -2.03 0.89 13.76
C ASP A 177 -3.39 1.61 13.60
N ASP A 178 -4.06 1.39 12.46
CA ASP A 178 -5.37 1.96 12.11
C ASP A 178 -5.35 3.50 12.05
N LEU A 179 -4.22 4.08 11.69
CA LEU A 179 -4.09 5.50 11.38
C LEU A 179 -4.31 5.75 9.90
N PHE A 180 -5.25 6.66 9.57
CA PHE A 180 -5.55 7.08 8.21
C PHE A 180 -4.79 8.38 7.88
N HIS A 181 -3.82 8.26 6.98
CA HIS A 181 -3.01 9.36 6.45
C HIS A 181 -3.67 9.86 5.17
N LEU A 182 -4.15 11.11 5.14
CA LEU A 182 -4.70 11.73 3.91
C LEU A 182 -3.61 12.43 3.10
N ASP A 183 -2.75 13.18 3.80
CA ASP A 183 -1.54 13.79 3.27
C ASP A 183 -0.35 13.41 4.17
N PRO A 184 0.84 13.10 3.61
CA PRO A 184 2.03 12.79 4.41
C PRO A 184 2.48 13.89 5.40
N MET A 185 2.07 15.14 5.16
CA MET A 185 2.42 16.31 5.97
C MET A 185 1.43 16.60 7.09
N ASP A 186 0.21 16.06 7.00
CA ASP A 186 -0.84 16.27 7.99
C ASP A 186 -0.81 15.21 9.08
N PRO A 187 -1.27 15.53 10.31
CA PRO A 187 -1.51 14.53 11.33
C PRO A 187 -2.54 13.49 10.85
N PRO A 188 -2.31 12.18 11.06
CA PRO A 188 -3.26 11.17 10.63
C PRO A 188 -4.50 11.13 11.53
N TYR A 189 -5.58 10.55 11.00
CA TYR A 189 -6.83 10.32 11.73
C TYR A 189 -6.90 8.91 12.29
N GLN A 190 -7.20 8.78 13.58
CA GLN A 190 -7.41 7.48 14.19
C GLN A 190 -8.72 6.86 13.69
N LEU A 191 -8.64 5.67 13.10
CA LEU A 191 -9.80 4.83 12.87
C LEU A 191 -10.12 4.05 14.15
N THR A 192 -11.37 4.10 14.59
CA THR A 192 -11.88 3.34 15.74
C THR A 192 -12.85 2.30 15.25
N ARG A 193 -12.61 1.03 15.56
CA ARG A 193 -13.51 -0.06 15.20
C ARG A 193 -14.83 0.05 15.97
N GLU A 194 -15.95 -0.04 15.26
CA GLU A 194 -17.27 -0.13 15.88
C GLU A 194 -17.50 -1.56 16.44
N PRO A 195 -18.19 -1.70 17.59
CA PRO A 195 -18.50 -2.99 18.21
C PRO A 195 -19.34 -3.94 17.32
#